data_AF-A0A5N8XDB3-F1
#
_entry.id   AF-A0A5N8XDB3-F1
#
_cell.length_a   1.000
_cell.length_b   1.000
_cell.length_c   1.000
_cell.angle_alpha   90.00
_cell.angle_beta   90.00
_cell.angle_gamma   90.00
#
_symmetry.space_group_name_H-M   'P 1'
#
loop_
_entity.id
_entity.type
_entity.pdbx_description
1 polymer ?
#
loop_
_entity_poly.entity_id
_entity_poly.type
_entity_poly.pdbx_seq_one_letter_code
_entity_poly.pdbx_strand_id
1 'polypeptide(L)'
;MGERWAYRVAPHHGPVAEVEVLKMGTQRPVRVKVRFVAEEAEGRQEWVPPARLRVAWQDKDAWLAREERWSELTRDSPDDDDTVFRAVVILFDEHLWEGLVSFGVNYRDRGLLYVDDVPALAALLDVPESFFCSDPRAFTDTDGALTAPWPTTVEVARLLARTRADHLMAVVDKHERQARQDAIYGRYYPGRGKIPGTHISAEICAEVDRSNQPAYNLLRQWCGADVVESFEELKALRDEVLRIGQLMEQAIGSLRQAGQTRAADRFERELGIPLETLRQAERDD
;
A
#
# COMPACT_ATOMS: atom_id res chain seq x y z
N MET A 1 -9.86 20.60 39.79
CA MET A 1 -10.69 21.77 39.40
C MET A 1 -9.79 22.99 39.42
N GLY A 2 -9.84 23.82 38.38
CA GLY A 2 -8.85 24.89 38.16
C GLY A 2 -7.68 24.49 37.25
N GLU A 3 -7.75 23.31 36.64
CA GLU A 3 -6.76 22.88 35.65
C GLU A 3 -6.93 23.67 34.36
N ARG A 4 -5.81 24.13 33.82
CA ARG A 4 -5.73 24.88 32.56
C ARG A 4 -5.47 23.92 31.41
N TRP A 5 -6.24 24.06 30.35
CA TRP A 5 -6.23 23.18 29.20
C TRP A 5 -6.16 23.96 27.90
N ALA A 6 -5.48 23.38 26.91
CA ALA A 6 -5.53 23.82 25.52
C ALA A 6 -6.88 23.43 24.90
N TYR A 7 -7.68 24.42 24.55
CA TYR A 7 -8.98 24.26 23.90
C TYR A 7 -8.88 24.54 22.40
N ARG A 8 -9.44 23.64 21.59
CA ARG A 8 -9.62 23.87 20.14
C ARG A 8 -11.03 23.49 19.71
N VAL A 9 -11.70 24.40 19.01
CA VAL A 9 -13.09 24.22 18.55
C VAL A 9 -13.19 23.10 17.52
N ALA A 10 -12.31 23.12 16.52
CA ALA A 10 -12.21 22.09 15.50
C ALA A 10 -11.06 21.12 15.83
N PRO A 11 -11.16 19.84 15.42
CA PRO A 11 -10.18 18.86 15.87
C PRO A 11 -8.75 19.07 15.36
N HIS A 12 -8.59 19.63 14.16
CA HIS A 12 -7.32 19.69 13.45
C HIS A 12 -6.94 21.08 12.92
N HIS A 13 -7.81 22.08 13.11
CA HIS A 13 -7.59 23.41 12.58
C HIS A 13 -8.05 24.49 13.56
N GLY A 14 -7.48 25.68 13.41
CA GLY A 14 -7.92 26.88 14.11
C GLY A 14 -7.17 27.18 15.41
N PRO A 15 -7.43 28.37 15.98
CA PRO A 15 -6.69 28.88 17.12
C PRO A 15 -6.92 28.04 18.36
N VAL A 16 -5.87 27.93 19.17
CA VAL A 16 -5.89 27.26 20.48
C VAL A 16 -6.04 28.31 21.56
N ALA A 17 -7.06 28.17 22.40
CA ALA A 17 -7.33 29.08 23.51
C ALA A 17 -7.04 28.42 24.86
N GLU A 18 -6.64 29.22 25.85
CA GLU A 18 -6.51 28.77 27.22
C GLU A 18 -7.88 28.74 27.89
N VAL A 19 -8.24 27.59 28.47
CA VAL A 19 -9.46 27.45 29.26
C VAL A 19 -9.19 26.79 30.60
N GLU A 20 -9.99 27.14 31.59
CA GLU A 20 -9.98 26.53 32.91
C GLU A 20 -11.18 25.60 33.09
N VAL A 21 -10.93 24.37 33.55
CA VAL A 21 -12.01 23.41 33.83
C VAL A 21 -12.67 23.72 35.16
N LEU A 22 -13.95 24.13 35.08
CA LEU A 22 -14.76 24.47 36.23
C LEU A 22 -15.53 23.27 36.79
N LYS A 23 -16.20 22.49 35.93
CA LYS A 23 -17.04 21.35 36.34
C LYS A 23 -17.09 20.26 35.28
N MET A 24 -17.15 19.00 35.70
CA MET A 24 -17.48 17.87 34.82
C MET A 24 -18.96 17.52 34.95
N GLY A 25 -19.64 17.39 33.82
CA GLY A 25 -21.04 17.00 33.74
C GLY A 25 -21.16 15.48 33.89
N THR A 26 -22.13 15.04 34.69
CA THR A 26 -22.36 13.62 34.99
C THR A 26 -23.40 12.96 34.08
N GLN A 27 -24.16 13.76 33.32
CA GLN A 27 -25.19 13.28 32.39
C GLN A 27 -24.61 13.03 30.99
N ARG A 28 -25.16 12.03 30.28
CA ARG A 28 -24.75 11.71 28.91
C ARG A 28 -25.49 12.60 27.88
N PRO A 29 -24.81 13.10 26.84
CA PRO A 29 -23.37 12.95 26.59
C PRO A 29 -22.54 13.81 27.55
N VAL A 30 -21.41 13.25 28.03
CA VAL A 30 -20.51 13.91 28.99
C VAL A 30 -20.04 15.25 28.42
N ARG A 31 -20.17 16.32 29.21
CA ARG A 31 -19.68 17.66 28.87
C ARG A 31 -18.84 18.22 30.00
N VAL A 32 -17.92 19.11 29.65
CA VAL A 32 -17.06 19.81 30.61
C VAL A 32 -17.40 21.28 30.55
N LYS A 33 -17.70 21.87 31.70
CA LYS A 33 -17.88 23.32 31.83
C LYS A 33 -16.51 23.97 31.94
N VAL A 34 -16.21 24.84 30.98
CA VAL A 34 -14.93 25.54 30.89
C VAL A 34 -15.13 27.05 30.98
N ARG A 35 -14.12 27.77 31.44
CA ARG A 35 -14.03 29.24 31.43
C ARG A 35 -12.86 29.65 30.56
N PHE A 36 -13.08 30.55 29.61
CA PHE A 36 -11.99 31.11 28.80
C PHE A 36 -11.17 32.10 29.65
N VAL A 37 -9.85 31.97 29.59
CA VAL A 37 -8.91 32.78 30.41
C VAL A 37 -8.57 34.11 29.73
N ALA A 38 -8.61 34.18 28.40
CA ALA A 38 -8.33 35.40 27.63
C ALA A 38 -9.23 36.58 28.05
N GLU A 39 -8.65 37.78 28.19
CA GLU A 39 -9.37 38.98 28.64
C GLU A 39 -10.49 39.36 27.66
N GLU A 40 -10.26 39.16 26.37
CA GLU A 40 -11.21 39.43 25.29
C GLU A 40 -12.44 38.50 25.34
N ALA A 41 -12.35 37.39 26.06
CA ALA A 41 -13.45 36.47 26.26
C ALA A 41 -14.32 36.84 27.47
N GLU A 42 -13.98 37.89 28.23
CA GLU A 42 -14.74 38.43 29.37
C GLU A 42 -15.23 37.35 30.36
N GLY A 43 -14.43 36.31 30.59
CA GLY A 43 -14.78 35.22 31.50
C GLY A 43 -15.92 34.31 31.01
N ARG A 44 -16.21 34.31 29.70
CA ARG A 44 -17.22 33.45 29.06
C ARG A 44 -17.06 31.99 29.50
N GLN A 45 -18.19 31.36 29.80
CA GLN A 45 -18.25 29.96 30.22
C GLN A 45 -19.10 29.15 29.24
N GLU A 46 -18.65 27.93 28.91
CA GLU A 46 -19.34 27.07 27.95
C GLU A 46 -19.28 25.60 28.40
N TRP A 47 -20.30 24.81 28.00
CA TRP A 47 -20.30 23.36 28.12
C TRP A 47 -19.81 22.71 26.82
N VAL A 48 -18.57 22.25 26.83
CA VAL A 48 -17.91 21.70 25.65
C VAL A 48 -17.79 20.17 25.73
N PRO A 49 -17.76 19.45 24.61
CA PRO A 49 -17.37 18.05 24.59
C PRO A 49 -15.92 17.88 25.11
N PRO A 50 -15.61 16.85 25.92
CA PRO A 50 -14.26 16.60 26.43
C PRO A 50 -13.19 16.54 25.34
N ALA A 51 -13.54 16.02 24.16
CA ALA A 51 -12.62 15.91 23.01
C ALA A 51 -12.09 17.25 22.46
N ARG A 52 -12.64 18.40 22.90
CA ARG A 52 -12.12 19.73 22.55
C ARG A 52 -10.99 20.18 23.47
N LEU A 53 -10.78 19.51 24.61
CA LEU A 53 -9.65 19.70 25.50
C LEU A 53 -8.53 18.76 25.05
N ARG A 54 -7.41 19.32 24.56
CA ARG A 54 -6.36 18.56 23.87
C ARG A 54 -5.30 18.07 24.83
N VAL A 55 -4.65 19.02 25.50
CA VAL A 55 -3.55 18.79 26.45
C VAL A 55 -3.65 19.80 27.58
N ALA A 56 -2.94 19.56 28.68
CA ALA A 56 -2.76 20.58 29.70
C ALA A 56 -2.10 21.82 29.07
N TRP A 57 -2.47 23.02 29.53
CA TRP A 57 -1.98 24.26 28.91
C TRP A 57 -0.46 24.39 28.95
N GLN A 58 0.17 23.87 30.01
CA GLN A 58 1.64 23.82 30.15
C GLN A 58 2.33 23.01 29.04
N ASP A 59 1.64 22.04 28.44
CA ASP A 59 2.16 21.16 27.38
C ASP A 59 1.75 21.64 25.97
N LYS A 60 1.02 22.77 25.88
CA LYS A 60 0.48 23.32 24.63
C LYS A 60 1.57 23.52 23.58
N ASP A 61 2.70 24.12 23.95
CA ASP A 61 3.73 24.47 22.97
C ASP A 61 4.43 23.22 22.44
N ALA A 62 4.68 22.21 23.28
CA ALA A 62 5.21 20.92 22.85
C ALA A 62 4.21 20.19 21.93
N TRP A 63 2.92 20.26 22.24
CA TRP A 63 1.87 19.69 21.39
C TRP A 63 1.77 20.39 20.03
N LEU A 64 1.80 21.73 20.00
CA LEU A 64 1.79 22.51 18.75
C LEU A 64 3.04 22.25 17.91
N ALA A 65 4.22 22.19 18.52
CA ALA A 65 5.47 21.87 17.81
C ALA A 65 5.44 20.45 17.22
N ARG A 66 4.79 19.49 17.90
CA ARG A 66 4.56 18.16 17.34
C ARG A 66 3.60 18.24 16.14
N GLU A 67 2.47 18.93 16.26
CA GLU A 67 1.53 19.10 15.13
C GLU A 67 2.19 19.77 13.92
N GLU A 68 2.99 20.81 14.14
CA GLU A 68 3.73 21.50 13.09
C GLU A 68 4.73 20.54 12.41
N ARG A 69 5.50 19.76 13.17
CA ARG A 69 6.39 18.73 12.61
C ARG A 69 5.65 17.74 11.73
N TRP A 70 4.49 17.24 12.17
CA TRP A 70 3.67 16.33 11.36
C TRP A 70 3.13 17.02 10.10
N SER A 71 2.71 18.28 10.21
CA SER A 71 2.27 19.07 9.05
C SER A 71 3.38 19.29 8.02
N GLU A 72 4.62 19.49 8.47
CA GLU A 72 5.79 19.65 7.61
C GLU A 72 6.15 18.35 6.88
N LEU A 73 6.05 17.22 7.58
CA LEU A 73 6.29 15.88 7.05
C LEU A 73 5.28 15.50 5.95
N THR A 74 4.01 15.81 6.17
CA THR A 74 2.93 15.50 5.22
C THR A 74 2.69 16.60 4.18
N ARG A 75 3.57 17.62 4.10
CA ARG A 75 3.43 18.71 3.12
C ARG A 75 3.36 18.18 1.70
N ASP A 76 4.19 17.18 1.40
CA ASP A 76 4.32 16.59 0.07
C ASP A 76 3.52 15.28 -0.06
N SER A 77 2.59 15.03 0.86
CA SER A 77 1.77 13.82 0.80
C SER A 77 1.02 13.73 -0.53
N PRO A 78 0.98 12.56 -1.17
CA PRO A 78 0.33 12.40 -2.46
C PRO A 78 -1.19 12.42 -2.37
N ASP A 79 -1.85 12.78 -3.47
CA ASP A 79 -3.31 12.72 -3.61
C ASP A 79 -3.81 11.29 -3.91
N ASP A 80 -5.13 11.07 -3.83
CA ASP A 80 -5.76 9.75 -4.10
C ASP A 80 -5.50 9.23 -5.53
N ASP A 81 -5.33 10.14 -6.48
CA ASP A 81 -5.13 9.82 -7.90
C ASP A 81 -3.66 9.85 -8.34
N ASP A 82 -2.73 10.01 -7.38
CA ASP A 82 -1.30 10.05 -7.69
C ASP A 82 -0.79 8.68 -8.17
N THR A 83 -0.17 8.67 -9.35
CA THR A 83 0.35 7.44 -9.97
C THR A 83 1.53 6.84 -9.19
N VAL A 84 2.38 7.67 -8.61
CA VAL A 84 3.53 7.23 -7.82
C VAL A 84 3.04 6.60 -6.52
N PHE A 85 2.03 7.20 -5.88
CA PHE A 85 1.38 6.64 -4.70
C PHE A 85 0.80 5.26 -4.97
N ARG A 86 0.05 5.09 -6.07
CA ARG A 86 -0.49 3.79 -6.46
C ARG A 86 0.61 2.75 -6.69
N ALA A 87 1.71 3.12 -7.34
CA ALA A 87 2.85 2.23 -7.54
C ALA A 87 3.48 1.79 -6.20
N VAL A 88 3.65 2.72 -5.25
CA VAL A 88 4.14 2.40 -3.90
C VAL A 88 3.17 1.50 -3.14
N VAL A 89 1.85 1.74 -3.25
CA VAL A 89 0.83 0.86 -2.62
C VAL A 89 0.97 -0.57 -3.13
N ILE A 90 1.00 -0.76 -4.45
CA ILE A 90 1.16 -2.10 -5.06
C ILE A 90 2.47 -2.76 -4.58
N LEU A 91 3.56 -2.00 -4.50
CA LEU A 91 4.85 -2.51 -4.06
C LEU A 91 4.81 -3.04 -2.61
N PHE A 92 4.18 -2.30 -1.70
CA PHE A 92 4.13 -2.63 -0.28
C PHE A 92 3.02 -3.64 0.08
N ASP A 93 1.96 -3.73 -0.72
CA ASP A 93 0.87 -4.71 -0.54
C ASP A 93 1.33 -6.16 -0.73
N GLU A 94 2.52 -6.40 -1.29
CA GLU A 94 3.12 -7.73 -1.37
C GLU A 94 3.80 -8.18 -0.06
N HIS A 95 3.85 -7.31 0.96
CA HIS A 95 4.37 -7.63 2.31
C HIS A 95 5.80 -8.19 2.33
N LEU A 96 6.61 -7.90 1.30
CA LEU A 96 7.96 -8.47 1.13
C LEU A 96 8.96 -8.01 2.19
N TRP A 97 8.65 -6.91 2.89
CA TRP A 97 9.52 -6.27 3.88
C TRP A 97 8.77 -6.00 5.19
N GLU A 98 7.77 -6.82 5.51
CA GLU A 98 7.04 -6.73 6.76
C GLU A 98 8.01 -6.79 7.96
N GLY A 99 7.86 -5.84 8.89
CA GLY A 99 8.71 -5.69 10.07
C GLY A 99 10.08 -5.04 9.82
N LEU A 100 10.38 -4.64 8.58
CA LEU A 100 11.56 -3.84 8.25
C LEU A 100 11.18 -2.41 7.90
N VAL A 101 10.20 -2.28 7.01
CA VAL A 101 9.73 -0.99 6.51
C VAL A 101 8.25 -1.06 6.17
N SER A 102 7.52 0.01 6.48
CA SER A 102 6.12 0.19 6.14
C SER A 102 5.87 1.62 5.67
N PHE A 103 4.68 1.87 5.13
CA PHE A 103 4.30 3.21 4.68
C PHE A 103 2.85 3.54 5.09
N GLY A 104 2.59 4.82 5.32
CA GLY A 104 1.27 5.31 5.66
C GLY A 104 0.36 5.42 4.44
N VAL A 105 -0.82 4.81 4.54
CA VAL A 105 -1.89 4.87 3.52
C VAL A 105 -3.06 5.75 3.94
N ASN A 106 -3.19 6.05 5.24
CA ASN A 106 -4.34 6.78 5.74
C ASN A 106 -4.19 8.27 5.43
N TYR A 107 -5.32 8.98 5.42
CA TYR A 107 -5.34 10.42 5.16
C TYR A 107 -4.36 11.24 6.02
N ARG A 108 -4.03 10.80 7.24
CA ARG A 108 -3.18 11.55 8.18
C ARG A 108 -1.68 11.29 8.04
N ASP A 109 -1.30 10.16 7.47
CA ASP A 109 0.10 9.74 7.37
C ASP A 109 0.45 9.29 5.95
N ARG A 110 -0.37 9.68 4.98
CA ARG A 110 -0.23 9.27 3.60
C ARG A 110 1.15 9.59 3.06
N GLY A 111 1.79 8.57 2.51
CA GLY A 111 3.10 8.70 1.89
C GLY A 111 4.25 8.85 2.90
N LEU A 112 4.00 8.76 4.21
CA LEU A 112 5.10 8.70 5.17
C LEU A 112 5.73 7.31 5.14
N LEU A 113 7.05 7.27 5.21
CA LEU A 113 7.83 6.04 5.37
C LEU A 113 8.09 5.81 6.86
N TYR A 114 7.89 4.58 7.31
CA TYR A 114 8.27 4.13 8.64
C TYR A 114 9.31 3.02 8.50
N VAL A 115 10.50 3.22 9.04
CA VAL A 115 11.60 2.25 9.02
C VAL A 115 11.85 1.75 10.43
N ASP A 116 11.61 0.46 10.65
CA ASP A 116 11.73 -0.18 11.96
C ASP A 116 13.20 -0.51 12.28
N ASP A 117 14.00 -0.87 11.27
CA ASP A 117 15.43 -1.17 11.38
C ASP A 117 16.22 -0.48 10.24
N VAL A 118 16.74 0.71 10.53
CA VAL A 118 17.50 1.53 9.57
C VAL A 118 18.78 0.84 9.09
N PRO A 119 19.64 0.27 9.97
CA PRO A 119 20.81 -0.48 9.53
C PRO A 119 20.48 -1.66 8.61
N ALA A 120 19.45 -2.46 8.93
CA ALA A 120 19.07 -3.59 8.10
C ALA A 120 18.54 -3.16 6.72
N LEU A 121 17.74 -2.09 6.67
CA LEU A 121 17.23 -1.55 5.40
C LEU A 121 18.37 -0.94 4.57
N ALA A 122 19.30 -0.22 5.20
CA ALA A 122 20.49 0.32 4.56
C ALA A 122 21.31 -0.77 3.86
N ALA A 123 21.56 -1.88 4.58
CA ALA A 123 22.29 -3.03 4.05
C ALA A 123 21.54 -3.73 2.90
N LEU A 124 20.21 -3.85 3.00
CA LEU A 124 19.38 -4.44 1.95
C LEU A 124 19.41 -3.60 0.65
N LEU A 125 19.44 -2.28 0.79
CA LEU A 125 19.39 -1.34 -0.34
C LEU A 125 20.77 -0.94 -0.87
N ASP A 126 21.85 -1.37 -0.21
CA ASP A 126 23.23 -0.97 -0.49
C ASP A 126 23.41 0.57 -0.48
N VAL A 127 22.84 1.21 0.55
CA VAL A 127 22.93 2.67 0.77
C VAL A 127 23.45 2.97 2.18
N PRO A 128 24.10 4.13 2.42
CA PRO A 128 24.47 4.52 3.78
C PRO A 128 23.24 4.87 4.61
N GLU A 129 23.27 4.63 5.93
CA GLU A 129 22.15 4.97 6.85
C GLU A 129 21.77 6.46 6.79
N SER A 130 22.73 7.35 6.51
CA SER A 130 22.47 8.79 6.34
C SER A 130 21.53 9.11 5.18
N PHE A 131 21.32 8.18 4.25
CA PHE A 131 20.37 8.31 3.14
C PHE A 131 18.95 8.61 3.63
N PHE A 132 18.48 7.89 4.64
CA PHE A 132 17.11 8.03 5.14
C PHE A 132 16.89 9.32 5.95
N CYS A 133 17.97 9.98 6.39
CA CYS A 133 17.96 11.25 7.11
C CYS A 133 18.40 12.43 6.21
N SER A 134 18.46 12.23 4.89
CA SER A 134 18.85 13.28 3.95
C SER A 134 17.83 14.43 3.90
N ASP A 135 16.55 14.13 4.11
CA ASP A 135 15.52 15.14 4.30
C ASP A 135 15.52 15.62 5.76
N PRO A 136 15.67 16.93 6.02
CA PRO A 136 15.75 17.47 7.38
C PRO A 136 14.45 17.29 8.19
N ARG A 137 13.33 16.93 7.55
CA ARG A 137 12.05 16.65 8.21
C ARG A 137 12.01 15.25 8.80
N ALA A 138 12.86 14.33 8.32
CA ALA A 138 12.93 12.98 8.85
C ALA A 138 13.39 13.01 10.32
N PHE A 139 12.80 12.13 11.14
CA PHE A 139 13.13 12.05 12.56
C PHE A 139 12.96 10.63 13.08
N THR A 140 13.71 10.30 14.13
CA THR A 140 13.59 9.03 14.84
C THR A 140 12.69 9.22 16.06
N ASP A 141 11.66 8.38 16.20
CA ASP A 141 10.80 8.41 17.39
C ASP A 141 11.49 7.74 18.60
N THR A 142 10.88 7.84 19.77
CA THR A 142 11.41 7.28 21.03
C THR A 142 11.64 5.77 20.99
N ASP A 143 10.91 5.07 20.12
CA ASP A 143 11.00 3.61 19.94
C ASP A 143 12.10 3.20 18.96
N GLY A 144 12.87 4.17 18.42
CA GLY A 144 13.97 3.92 17.49
C GLY A 144 13.56 3.83 16.02
N ALA A 145 12.26 3.80 15.72
CA ALA A 145 11.75 3.80 14.35
C ALA A 145 11.96 5.18 13.70
N LEU A 146 12.43 5.18 12.46
CA LEU A 146 12.58 6.40 11.65
C LEU A 146 11.29 6.68 10.90
N THR A 147 10.84 7.94 10.94
CA THR A 147 9.75 8.46 10.11
C THR A 147 10.31 9.45 9.10
N ALA A 148 10.03 9.24 7.81
CA ALA A 148 10.52 10.08 6.72
C ALA A 148 9.38 10.53 5.79
N PRO A 149 9.52 11.69 5.13
CA PRO A 149 8.49 12.25 4.26
C PRO A 149 8.40 11.55 2.89
N TRP A 150 7.34 11.84 2.15
CA TRP A 150 7.03 11.21 0.85
C TRP A 150 8.18 11.15 -0.16
N PRO A 151 9.02 12.20 -0.33
CA PRO A 151 10.17 12.10 -1.24
C PRO A 151 11.12 10.96 -0.88
N THR A 152 11.35 10.73 0.43
CA THR A 152 12.20 9.62 0.89
C THR A 152 11.52 8.28 0.63
N THR A 153 10.21 8.18 0.86
CA THR A 153 9.40 6.99 0.55
C THR A 153 9.54 6.58 -0.91
N VAL A 154 9.47 7.52 -1.85
CA VAL A 154 9.58 7.24 -3.29
C VAL A 154 10.97 6.73 -3.66
N GLU A 155 12.03 7.34 -3.12
CA GLU A 155 13.40 6.87 -3.40
C GLU A 155 13.64 5.47 -2.82
N VAL A 156 13.15 5.21 -1.60
CA VAL A 156 13.21 3.87 -1.00
C VAL A 156 12.42 2.86 -1.83
N ALA A 157 11.20 3.19 -2.27
CA ALA A 157 10.39 2.32 -3.10
C ALA A 157 11.08 1.95 -4.43
N ARG A 158 11.76 2.91 -5.07
CA ARG A 158 12.55 2.66 -6.29
C ARG A 158 13.69 1.68 -6.05
N LEU A 159 14.42 1.84 -4.94
CA LEU A 159 15.51 0.94 -4.58
C LEU A 159 14.99 -0.47 -4.26
N LEU A 160 13.91 -0.57 -3.48
CA LEU A 160 13.25 -1.84 -3.16
C LEU A 160 12.76 -2.58 -4.42
N ALA A 161 12.16 -1.85 -5.36
CA ALA A 161 11.70 -2.40 -6.64
C ALA A 161 12.86 -2.98 -7.48
N ARG A 162 14.07 -2.43 -7.37
CA ARG A 162 15.28 -2.97 -8.02
C ARG A 162 15.79 -4.22 -7.31
N THR A 163 15.85 -4.21 -5.98
CA THR A 163 16.37 -5.35 -5.20
C THR A 163 15.53 -6.62 -5.39
N ARG A 164 14.23 -6.49 -5.68
CA ARG A 164 13.31 -7.61 -5.90
C ARG A 164 12.61 -7.56 -7.27
N ALA A 165 13.31 -7.08 -8.30
CA ALA A 165 12.73 -6.82 -9.61
C ALA A 165 12.04 -8.05 -10.22
N ASP A 166 12.67 -9.23 -10.22
CA ASP A 166 12.07 -10.46 -10.77
C ASP A 166 10.74 -10.82 -10.11
N HIS A 167 10.68 -10.72 -8.78
CA HIS A 167 9.47 -11.01 -8.03
C HIS A 167 8.39 -9.97 -8.31
N LEU A 168 8.75 -8.69 -8.34
CA LEU A 168 7.82 -7.62 -8.63
C LEU A 168 7.23 -7.72 -10.04
N MET A 169 8.01 -8.16 -11.04
CA MET A 169 7.49 -8.39 -12.39
C MET A 169 6.47 -9.52 -12.45
N ALA A 170 6.71 -10.61 -11.70
CA ALA A 170 5.74 -11.70 -11.57
C ALA A 170 4.44 -11.23 -10.90
N VAL A 171 4.55 -10.39 -9.86
CA VAL A 171 3.41 -9.75 -9.21
C VAL A 171 2.63 -8.89 -10.20
N VAL A 172 3.30 -7.94 -10.88
CA VAL A 172 2.64 -7.03 -11.82
C VAL A 172 1.93 -7.81 -12.93
N ASP A 173 2.55 -8.85 -13.50
CA ASP A 173 1.91 -9.69 -14.50
C ASP A 173 0.64 -10.38 -13.97
N LYS A 174 0.70 -10.93 -12.75
CA LYS A 174 -0.45 -11.56 -12.10
C LYS A 174 -1.59 -10.56 -11.88
N HIS A 175 -1.28 -9.37 -11.37
CA HIS A 175 -2.27 -8.30 -11.16
C HIS A 175 -2.92 -7.88 -12.47
N GLU A 176 -2.15 -7.71 -13.55
CA GLU A 176 -2.67 -7.38 -14.87
C GLU A 176 -3.50 -8.51 -15.49
N ARG A 177 -3.10 -9.78 -15.31
CA ARG A 177 -3.90 -10.93 -15.75
C ARG A 177 -5.26 -10.96 -15.05
N GLN A 178 -5.26 -10.77 -13.73
CA GLN A 178 -6.49 -10.70 -12.95
C GLN A 178 -7.35 -9.50 -13.38
N ALA A 179 -6.76 -8.33 -13.54
CA ALA A 179 -7.46 -7.12 -13.96
C ALA A 179 -8.10 -7.28 -15.36
N ARG A 180 -7.41 -7.91 -16.31
CA ARG A 180 -7.96 -8.26 -17.63
C ARG A 180 -9.13 -9.23 -17.53
N GLN A 181 -9.04 -10.24 -16.69
CA GLN A 181 -10.14 -11.19 -16.47
C GLN A 181 -11.36 -10.49 -15.85
N ASP A 182 -11.14 -9.68 -14.81
CA ASP A 182 -12.18 -8.91 -14.12
C ASP A 182 -12.83 -7.89 -15.07
N ALA A 183 -12.07 -7.29 -15.99
CA ALA A 183 -12.58 -6.37 -17.01
C ALA A 183 -13.48 -7.04 -18.06
N ILE A 184 -13.41 -8.36 -18.23
CA ILE A 184 -14.28 -9.12 -19.14
C ILE A 184 -15.53 -9.62 -18.40
N TYR A 185 -15.35 -10.17 -17.20
CA TYR A 185 -16.42 -10.91 -16.51
C TYR A 185 -17.03 -10.17 -15.31
N GLY A 186 -16.43 -9.07 -14.87
CA GLY A 186 -16.70 -8.47 -13.57
C GLY A 186 -16.06 -9.26 -12.43
N ARG A 187 -16.25 -8.78 -11.20
CA ARG A 187 -15.70 -9.42 -10.00
C ARG A 187 -16.75 -9.58 -8.92
N TYR A 188 -16.85 -10.79 -8.38
CA TYR A 188 -17.72 -11.08 -7.26
C TYR A 188 -16.93 -11.16 -5.96
N TYR A 189 -17.32 -10.35 -4.97
CA TYR A 189 -16.82 -10.43 -3.61
C TYR A 189 -17.84 -11.17 -2.75
N PRO A 190 -17.49 -12.37 -2.24
CA PRO A 190 -18.40 -13.13 -1.40
C PRO A 190 -18.66 -12.37 -0.09
N GLY A 191 -19.91 -12.36 0.34
CA GLY A 191 -20.31 -11.74 1.59
C GLY A 191 -19.85 -12.54 2.80
N ARG A 192 -19.76 -11.90 3.98
CA ARG A 192 -19.41 -12.55 5.25
C ARG A 192 -20.62 -12.68 6.16
N GLY A 193 -20.97 -13.91 6.53
CA GLY A 193 -22.07 -14.20 7.45
C GLY A 193 -23.43 -13.80 6.87
N LYS A 194 -24.08 -12.80 7.46
CA LYS A 194 -25.40 -12.29 7.01
C LYS A 194 -25.30 -11.16 5.97
N ILE A 195 -24.10 -10.69 5.66
CA ILE A 195 -23.89 -9.61 4.69
C ILE A 195 -23.90 -10.25 3.30
N PRO A 196 -24.74 -9.79 2.35
CA PRO A 196 -24.74 -10.32 1.00
C PRO A 196 -23.42 -10.00 0.28
N GLY A 197 -23.02 -10.85 -0.66
CA GLY A 197 -21.88 -10.56 -1.52
C GLY A 197 -22.15 -9.39 -2.44
N THR A 198 -21.08 -8.76 -2.92
CA THR A 198 -21.14 -7.60 -3.83
C THR A 198 -20.52 -7.97 -5.16
N HIS A 199 -21.22 -7.67 -6.24
CA HIS A 199 -20.74 -7.85 -7.60
C HIS A 199 -20.33 -6.50 -8.18
N ILE A 200 -19.11 -6.41 -8.71
CA ILE A 200 -18.60 -5.28 -9.47
C ILE A 200 -18.71 -5.62 -10.95
N SER A 201 -19.29 -4.73 -11.75
CA SER A 201 -19.45 -4.93 -13.18
C SER A 201 -18.11 -4.91 -13.91
N ALA A 202 -18.05 -5.62 -15.05
CA ALA A 202 -16.91 -5.62 -15.95
C ALA A 202 -16.47 -4.19 -16.36
N GLU A 203 -17.42 -3.29 -16.58
CA GLU A 203 -17.15 -1.88 -16.94
C GLU A 203 -16.37 -1.14 -15.85
N ILE A 204 -16.76 -1.29 -14.59
CA ILE A 204 -16.05 -0.67 -13.45
C ILE A 204 -14.65 -1.30 -13.31
N CYS A 205 -14.54 -2.63 -13.45
CA CYS A 205 -13.24 -3.30 -13.44
C CYS A 205 -12.32 -2.80 -14.56
N ALA A 206 -12.84 -2.58 -15.77
CA ALA A 206 -12.08 -2.03 -16.90
C ALA A 206 -11.67 -0.57 -16.69
N GLU A 207 -12.45 0.23 -15.96
CA GLU A 207 -12.06 1.58 -15.56
C GLU A 207 -10.92 1.56 -14.53
N VAL A 208 -11.03 0.72 -13.51
CA VAL A 208 -9.98 0.56 -12.48
C VAL A 208 -8.68 0.06 -13.10
N ASP A 209 -8.74 -0.92 -14.00
CA ASP A 209 -7.56 -1.41 -14.72
C ASP A 209 -6.87 -0.26 -15.47
N ARG A 210 -7.61 0.50 -16.29
CA ARG A 210 -7.08 1.68 -17.02
C ARG A 210 -6.44 2.70 -16.08
N SER A 211 -7.01 2.92 -14.89
CA SER A 211 -6.46 3.83 -13.88
C SER A 211 -5.15 3.31 -13.25
N ASN A 212 -4.98 1.99 -13.15
CA ASN A 212 -3.79 1.37 -12.56
C ASN A 212 -2.65 1.12 -13.58
N GLN A 213 -2.93 1.07 -14.88
CA GLN A 213 -1.92 0.88 -15.93
C GLN A 213 -0.69 1.82 -15.81
N PRO A 214 -0.85 3.14 -15.53
CA PRO A 214 0.29 4.03 -15.32
C PRO A 214 1.20 3.59 -14.14
N ALA A 215 0.61 3.06 -13.07
CA ALA A 215 1.37 2.59 -11.91
C ALA A 215 2.17 1.31 -12.25
N TYR A 216 1.59 0.36 -12.97
CA TYR A 216 2.32 -0.83 -13.44
C TYR A 216 3.50 -0.47 -14.35
N ASN A 217 3.29 0.48 -15.26
CA ASN A 217 4.37 0.97 -16.13
C ASN A 217 5.49 1.65 -15.33
N LEU A 218 5.14 2.39 -14.28
CA LEU A 218 6.13 3.01 -13.40
C LEU A 218 6.94 1.96 -12.61
N LEU A 219 6.30 0.89 -12.13
CA LEU A 219 7.00 -0.22 -11.47
C LEU A 219 7.99 -0.92 -12.40
N ARG A 220 7.61 -1.18 -13.66
CA ARG A 220 8.53 -1.70 -14.69
C ARG A 220 9.74 -0.79 -14.88
N GLN A 221 9.52 0.52 -14.95
CA GLN A 221 10.60 1.50 -15.07
C GLN A 221 11.54 1.46 -13.87
N TRP A 222 11.02 1.25 -12.65
CA TRP A 222 11.85 1.15 -11.45
C TRP A 222 12.70 -0.12 -11.42
N CYS A 223 12.13 -1.26 -11.83
CA CYS A 223 12.85 -2.53 -11.94
C CYS A 223 14.02 -2.50 -12.93
N GLY A 224 13.90 -1.69 -14.00
CA GLY A 224 14.93 -1.53 -15.02
C GLY A 224 14.67 -2.40 -16.27
N ALA A 225 15.16 -1.91 -17.41
CA ALA A 225 14.86 -2.48 -18.72
C ALA A 225 15.31 -3.94 -18.85
N ASP A 226 16.52 -4.27 -18.41
CA ASP A 226 17.10 -5.61 -18.58
C ASP A 226 16.26 -6.71 -17.89
N VAL A 227 15.72 -6.42 -16.69
CA VAL A 227 14.88 -7.38 -15.95
C VAL A 227 13.52 -7.51 -16.63
N VAL A 228 12.94 -6.40 -17.09
CA VAL A 228 11.66 -6.41 -17.82
C VAL A 228 11.80 -7.24 -19.11
N GLU A 229 12.84 -6.99 -19.91
CA GLU A 229 13.10 -7.74 -21.15
C GLU A 229 13.31 -9.24 -20.87
N SER A 230 14.13 -9.57 -19.86
CA SER A 230 14.37 -10.97 -19.48
C SER A 230 13.09 -11.68 -19.01
N PHE A 231 12.24 -10.97 -18.25
CA PHE A 231 10.96 -11.51 -17.80
C PHE A 231 9.99 -11.72 -18.97
N GLU A 232 9.90 -10.76 -19.89
CA GLU A 232 9.07 -10.88 -21.11
C GLU A 232 9.54 -12.03 -22.01
N GLU A 233 10.87 -12.20 -22.17
CA GLU A 233 11.44 -13.33 -22.92
C GLU A 233 11.09 -14.66 -22.25
N LEU A 234 11.31 -14.80 -20.94
CA LEU A 234 10.98 -16.01 -20.20
C LEU A 234 9.49 -16.34 -20.29
N LYS A 235 8.62 -15.33 -20.24
CA LYS A 235 7.19 -15.49 -20.40
C LYS A 235 6.85 -15.98 -21.81
N ALA A 236 7.39 -15.35 -22.85
CA ALA A 236 7.16 -15.76 -24.24
C ALA A 236 7.64 -17.20 -24.50
N LEU A 237 8.78 -17.58 -23.92
CA LEU A 237 9.28 -18.96 -23.99
C LEU A 237 8.36 -19.95 -23.27
N ARG A 238 7.81 -19.60 -22.10
CA ARG A 238 6.83 -20.44 -21.38
C ARG A 238 5.55 -20.62 -22.18
N ASP A 239 5.01 -19.53 -22.73
CA ASP A 239 3.81 -19.56 -23.56
C ASP A 239 4.02 -20.46 -24.80
N GLU A 240 5.19 -20.38 -25.42
CA GLU A 240 5.53 -21.21 -26.58
C GLU A 240 5.68 -22.69 -26.20
N VAL A 241 6.30 -23.00 -25.05
CA VAL A 241 6.39 -24.38 -24.54
C VAL A 241 5.00 -24.95 -24.26
N LEU A 242 4.11 -24.18 -23.63
CA LEU A 242 2.72 -24.59 -23.39
C LEU A 242 1.98 -24.83 -24.71
N ARG A 243 2.10 -23.93 -25.68
CA ARG A 243 1.49 -24.07 -27.00
C ARG A 243 1.98 -25.33 -27.73
N ILE A 244 3.29 -25.60 -27.71
CA ILE A 244 3.86 -26.82 -28.30
C ILE A 244 3.33 -28.06 -27.58
N GLY A 245 3.25 -28.03 -26.24
CA GLY A 245 2.67 -29.10 -25.43
C GLY A 245 1.23 -29.41 -25.82
N GLN A 246 0.37 -28.39 -25.92
CA GLN A 246 -1.02 -28.52 -26.34
C GLN A 246 -1.16 -29.08 -27.76
N LEU A 247 -0.35 -28.60 -28.71
CA LEU A 247 -0.35 -29.12 -30.08
C LEU A 247 0.08 -30.58 -30.14
N MET A 248 1.06 -30.98 -29.33
CA MET A 248 1.49 -32.37 -29.23
C MET A 248 0.40 -33.25 -28.59
N GLU A 249 -0.30 -32.77 -27.56
CA GLU A 249 -1.46 -33.46 -26.98
C GLU A 249 -2.54 -33.73 -28.03
N GLN A 250 -2.88 -32.71 -28.82
CA GLN A 250 -3.85 -32.84 -29.90
C GLN A 250 -3.39 -33.86 -30.95
N ALA A 251 -2.12 -33.81 -31.35
CA ALA A 251 -1.55 -34.74 -32.32
C ALA A 251 -1.55 -36.19 -31.80
N ILE A 252 -1.13 -36.42 -30.55
CA ILE A 252 -1.19 -37.73 -29.89
C ILE A 252 -2.64 -38.23 -29.83
N GLY A 253 -3.58 -37.35 -29.47
CA GLY A 253 -5.01 -37.64 -29.46
C GLY A 253 -5.53 -38.09 -30.83
N SER A 254 -5.19 -37.36 -31.89
CA SER A 254 -5.55 -37.73 -33.28
C SER A 254 -4.91 -39.04 -33.72
N LEU A 255 -3.65 -39.31 -33.38
CA LEU A 255 -2.98 -40.58 -33.71
C LEU A 255 -3.64 -41.78 -33.01
N ARG A 256 -4.03 -41.62 -31.74
CA ARG A 256 -4.78 -42.65 -31.00
C ARG A 256 -6.15 -42.91 -31.64
N GLN A 257 -6.88 -41.86 -32.01
CA GLN A 257 -8.16 -42.00 -32.73
C GLN A 257 -8.02 -42.70 -34.09
N ALA A 258 -6.90 -42.50 -34.78
CA ALA A 258 -6.57 -43.16 -36.04
C ALA A 258 -6.00 -44.60 -35.87
N GLY A 259 -5.91 -45.13 -34.63
CA GLY A 259 -5.38 -46.46 -34.35
C GLY A 259 -3.85 -46.58 -34.43
N GLN A 260 -3.13 -45.46 -34.55
CA GLN A 260 -1.66 -45.41 -34.64
C GLN A 260 -1.01 -45.37 -33.25
N THR A 261 -1.38 -46.31 -32.37
CA THR A 261 -1.02 -46.32 -30.94
C THR A 261 0.49 -46.32 -30.72
N ARG A 262 1.27 -47.09 -31.51
CA ARG A 262 2.74 -47.13 -31.38
C ARG A 262 3.42 -45.78 -31.67
N ALA A 263 2.88 -45.00 -32.59
CA ALA A 263 3.41 -43.67 -32.92
C ALA A 263 3.02 -42.66 -31.83
N ALA A 264 1.79 -42.74 -31.33
CA ALA A 264 1.33 -41.95 -30.18
C ALA A 264 2.19 -42.19 -28.92
N ASP A 265 2.43 -43.46 -28.57
CA ASP A 265 3.24 -43.84 -27.40
C ASP A 265 4.72 -43.47 -27.54
N ARG A 266 5.21 -43.28 -28.77
CA ARG A 266 6.56 -42.78 -29.03
C ARG A 266 6.63 -41.27 -28.78
N PHE A 267 5.69 -40.49 -29.32
CA PHE A 267 5.66 -39.04 -29.12
C PHE A 267 5.40 -38.65 -27.66
N GLU A 268 4.55 -39.40 -26.96
CA GLU A 268 4.32 -39.19 -25.52
C GLU A 268 5.59 -39.43 -24.70
N ARG A 269 6.45 -40.38 -25.09
CA ARG A 269 7.76 -40.59 -24.47
C ARG A 269 8.79 -39.54 -24.84
N GLU A 270 8.81 -39.09 -26.10
CA GLU A 270 9.76 -38.06 -26.58
C GLU A 270 9.45 -36.67 -26.02
N LEU A 271 8.18 -36.39 -25.65
CA LEU A 271 7.81 -35.13 -25.00
C LEU A 271 8.49 -34.94 -23.63
N GLY A 272 8.91 -36.03 -22.97
CA GLY A 272 9.78 -36.00 -21.79
C GLY A 272 9.17 -35.42 -20.50
N ILE A 273 8.00 -34.77 -20.61
CA ILE A 273 7.23 -34.19 -19.50
C ILE A 273 5.86 -34.91 -19.50
N PRO A 274 5.41 -35.49 -18.36
CA PRO A 274 4.09 -36.09 -18.30
C PRO A 274 3.02 -35.05 -18.65
N LEU A 275 2.06 -35.41 -19.51
CA LEU A 275 0.97 -34.51 -19.94
C LEU A 275 0.18 -33.94 -18.75
N GLU A 276 0.06 -34.71 -17.67
CA GLU A 276 -0.56 -34.26 -16.42
C GLU A 276 0.19 -33.09 -15.76
N THR A 277 1.51 -32.98 -15.94
CA THR A 277 2.32 -31.88 -15.40
C THR A 277 2.10 -30.57 -16.17
N LEU A 278 1.88 -30.64 -17.49
CA LEU A 278 1.52 -29.46 -18.30
C LEU A 278 0.11 -28.95 -17.96
N ARG A 279 -0.83 -29.86 -17.70
CA ARG A 279 -2.19 -29.52 -17.24
C ARG A 279 -2.22 -28.97 -15.81
N GLN A 280 -1.28 -29.38 -14.97
CA GLN A 280 -1.14 -28.86 -13.62
C GLN A 280 -0.55 -27.43 -13.64
N ALA A 281 0.45 -27.17 -14.49
CA ALA A 281 1.00 -25.83 -14.69
C ALA A 281 -0.07 -24.84 -15.17
N GLU A 282 -0.98 -25.26 -16.07
CA GLU A 282 -2.16 -24.48 -16.48
C GLU A 282 -3.15 -24.15 -15.35
N ARG A 283 -3.13 -24.91 -14.24
CA ARG A 283 -4.02 -24.72 -13.09
C ARG A 283 -3.38 -23.91 -11.95
N ASP A 284 -2.05 -23.92 -11.89
CA ASP A 284 -1.26 -23.27 -10.84
C ASP A 284 -0.68 -21.90 -11.30
N ASP A 285 -0.72 -21.58 -12.60
CA ASP A 285 -0.43 -20.26 -13.20
C ASP A 285 -1.67 -19.33 -13.31
#